data_AF-A0A6G7PTA8-F1
#
_entry.id   AF-A0A6G7PTA8-F1
#
_cell.length_a   1.000
_cell.length_b   1.000
_cell.length_c   1.000
_cell.angle_alpha   90.00
_cell.angle_beta   90.00
_cell.angle_gamma   90.00
#
_symmetry.space_group_name_H-M   'P 1'
#
loop_
_entity.id
_entity.type
_entity.pdbx_description
1 polymer ?
#
loop_
_entity_poly.entity_id
_entity_poly.type
_entity_poly.pdbx_seq_one_letter_code
_entity_poly.pdbx_strand_id
1 'polypeptide(L)'
;MKIEKIFPSFGVESSSRPQEKTKTGGFKEILDQALTSPPETNPSTPVSFPPVISLEPEELEGIRQAEEILSIMDNIARLASQGPLSGSSSAQSLEERGLELSRLAETLKPGPAKSLMEEVATLATVEALKIRRGDYS
;
A
#
# COMPACT_ATOMS: atom_id res chain seq x y z
N MET A 1 -35.72 36.63 -13.16
CA MET A 1 -36.17 35.41 -13.87
C MET A 1 -36.42 34.32 -12.84
N LYS A 2 -37.61 33.71 -12.86
CA LYS A 2 -38.04 32.61 -11.98
C LYS A 2 -38.04 31.33 -12.82
N ILE A 3 -37.54 30.22 -12.29
CA ILE A 3 -37.79 28.88 -12.84
C ILE A 3 -38.35 28.05 -11.70
N GLU A 4 -39.65 27.78 -11.77
CA GLU A 4 -40.33 26.78 -10.96
C GLU A 4 -40.48 25.47 -11.76
N LYS A 5 -40.23 24.35 -11.05
CA LYS A 5 -40.82 22.99 -11.22
C LYS A 5 -40.43 22.22 -12.50
N ILE A 6 -40.12 20.92 -12.43
CA ILE A 6 -41.08 19.81 -12.24
C ILE A 6 -40.37 18.55 -11.69
N PHE A 7 -41.07 17.84 -10.78
CA PHE A 7 -40.82 16.57 -10.05
C PHE A 7 -40.91 15.31 -10.98
N PRO A 8 -40.46 14.07 -10.60
CA PRO A 8 -41.12 13.27 -9.55
C PRO A 8 -40.24 12.44 -8.62
N SER A 9 -40.77 12.38 -7.40
CA SER A 9 -40.58 11.40 -6.34
C SER A 9 -40.59 9.95 -6.82
N PHE A 10 -39.58 9.19 -6.41
CA PHE A 10 -39.73 7.76 -6.15
C PHE A 10 -39.56 7.55 -4.64
N GLY A 11 -40.67 7.32 -3.95
CA GLY A 11 -40.65 6.65 -2.66
C GLY A 11 -40.83 5.17 -2.89
N VAL A 12 -39.96 4.33 -2.32
CA VAL A 12 -40.27 2.97 -1.91
C VAL A 12 -39.48 2.65 -0.64
N GLU A 13 -40.22 2.64 0.46
CA GLU A 13 -40.19 1.71 1.60
C GLU A 13 -38.86 1.15 2.15
N SER A 14 -38.65 1.53 3.42
CA SER A 14 -38.34 0.67 4.57
C SER A 14 -37.95 -0.79 4.29
N SER A 15 -36.68 -1.11 4.58
CA SER A 15 -36.32 -2.39 5.17
C SER A 15 -35.29 -2.17 6.27
N SER A 16 -35.78 -2.25 7.49
CA SER A 16 -35.01 -2.52 8.70
C SER A 16 -34.13 -3.75 8.53
N ARG A 17 -32.80 -3.59 8.65
CA ARG A 17 -31.90 -4.61 9.19
C ARG A 17 -30.79 -3.96 10.03
N PRO A 18 -30.45 -4.54 11.20
CA PRO A 18 -29.54 -3.95 12.16
C PRO A 18 -28.10 -4.34 11.82
N GLN A 19 -27.25 -3.37 11.49
CA GLN A 19 -25.81 -3.56 11.44
C GLN A 19 -25.15 -2.22 11.72
N GLU A 20 -24.13 -2.10 12.52
CA GLU A 20 -23.54 -2.93 13.56
C GLU A 20 -22.69 -1.92 14.32
N LYS A 21 -22.52 -2.12 15.62
CA LYS A 21 -21.78 -1.20 16.48
C LYS A 21 -20.45 -0.81 15.83
N THR A 22 -20.20 0.49 15.70
CA THR A 22 -18.88 1.08 15.49
C THR A 22 -17.93 0.51 16.53
N LYS A 23 -17.24 -0.57 16.19
CA LYS A 23 -16.09 -1.06 16.95
C LYS A 23 -14.87 -0.39 16.37
N THR A 24 -14.37 0.58 17.12
CA THR A 24 -13.03 1.14 17.01
C THR A 24 -12.04 0.01 17.28
N GLY A 25 -11.75 -0.78 16.24
CA GLY A 25 -10.79 -1.87 16.30
C GLY A 25 -9.63 -1.57 15.37
N GLY A 26 -8.48 -1.26 15.96
CA GLY A 26 -7.27 -0.91 15.21
C GLY A 26 -6.80 -2.06 14.31
N PHE A 27 -5.82 -1.78 13.45
CA PHE A 27 -5.22 -2.71 12.49
C PHE A 27 -4.94 -4.12 13.05
N LYS A 28 -4.58 -4.22 14.33
CA LYS A 28 -4.33 -5.48 15.03
C LYS A 28 -5.58 -6.36 15.16
N GLU A 29 -6.76 -5.78 15.35
CA GLU A 29 -8.02 -6.52 15.50
C GLU A 29 -8.53 -7.03 14.14
N ILE A 30 -8.19 -6.32 13.05
CA ILE A 30 -8.43 -6.76 11.66
C ILE A 30 -7.51 -7.94 11.31
N LEU A 31 -6.24 -7.86 11.70
CA LEU A 31 -5.27 -8.95 11.56
C LEU A 31 -5.68 -10.19 12.36
N ASP A 32 -6.12 -10.02 13.60
CA ASP A 32 -6.57 -11.13 14.44
C ASP A 32 -7.87 -11.76 13.92
N GLN A 33 -8.85 -10.98 13.43
CA GLN A 33 -10.08 -11.53 12.84
C GLN A 33 -9.83 -12.33 11.55
N ALA A 34 -8.86 -11.89 10.74
CA ALA A 34 -8.43 -12.61 9.56
C ALA A 34 -7.74 -13.95 9.91
N LEU A 35 -7.15 -14.05 11.10
CA LEU A 35 -6.41 -15.23 11.56
C LEU A 35 -7.24 -16.20 12.43
N THR A 36 -8.32 -15.75 13.09
CA THR A 36 -9.02 -16.56 14.11
C THR A 36 -10.44 -17.01 13.77
N SER A 37 -11.04 -16.61 12.65
CA SER A 37 -12.40 -17.05 12.30
C SER A 37 -12.40 -18.51 11.83
N PRO A 38 -12.91 -19.49 12.61
CA PRO A 38 -13.04 -20.86 12.14
C PRO A 38 -14.31 -20.98 11.29
N PRO A 39 -14.30 -21.70 10.16
CA PRO A 39 -15.50 -21.86 9.36
C PRO A 39 -16.51 -22.74 10.10
N GLU A 40 -17.76 -22.26 10.20
CA GLU A 40 -18.90 -23.08 10.59
C GLU A 40 -18.94 -24.34 9.71
N THR A 41 -19.00 -25.48 10.38
CA THR A 41 -18.90 -26.82 9.81
C THR A 41 -20.19 -27.15 9.07
N ASN A 42 -20.21 -26.94 7.75
CA ASN A 42 -21.12 -27.62 6.84
C ASN A 42 -20.33 -28.67 6.04
N PRO A 43 -20.72 -29.96 6.06
CA PRO A 43 -19.96 -31.00 5.39
C PRO A 43 -20.33 -31.04 3.91
N SER A 44 -19.32 -31.27 3.06
CA SER A 44 -19.40 -31.56 1.61
C SER A 44 -18.93 -30.44 0.69
N THR A 45 -17.64 -30.11 0.79
CA THR A 45 -16.80 -29.90 -0.39
C THR A 45 -15.35 -29.93 0.07
N PRO A 46 -14.43 -30.67 -0.57
CA PRO A 46 -13.02 -30.50 -0.27
C PRO A 46 -12.69 -29.04 -0.55
N VAL A 47 -12.34 -28.30 0.51
CA VAL A 47 -11.87 -26.93 0.42
C VAL A 47 -10.60 -26.97 -0.42
N SER A 48 -10.75 -26.57 -1.69
CA SER A 48 -9.61 -26.20 -2.51
C SER A 48 -8.97 -25.02 -1.79
N PHE A 49 -7.88 -25.28 -1.08
CA PHE A 49 -7.02 -24.22 -0.59
C PHE A 49 -6.70 -23.31 -1.79
N PRO A 50 -6.77 -21.97 -1.64
CA PRO A 50 -6.23 -21.10 -2.68
C PRO A 50 -4.79 -21.55 -2.91
N PRO A 51 -4.35 -21.66 -4.17
CA PRO A 51 -2.99 -22.10 -4.44
C PRO A 51 -2.06 -21.20 -3.63
N VAL A 52 -1.19 -21.82 -2.83
CA VAL A 52 -0.02 -21.13 -2.28
C VAL A 52 0.61 -20.47 -3.50
N ILE A 53 0.60 -19.13 -3.54
CA ILE A 53 1.24 -18.39 -4.62
C ILE A 53 2.71 -18.74 -4.49
N SER A 54 3.12 -19.78 -5.22
CA SER A 54 4.49 -20.23 -5.27
C SER A 54 5.20 -19.19 -6.11
N LEU A 55 5.68 -18.14 -5.43
CA LEU A 55 6.54 -17.15 -6.07
C LEU A 55 7.73 -17.90 -6.65
N GLU A 56 8.05 -17.61 -7.89
CA GLU A 56 9.24 -18.18 -8.51
C GLU A 56 10.48 -17.72 -7.70
N PRO A 57 11.55 -18.54 -7.60
CA PRO A 57 12.74 -18.18 -6.83
C PRO A 57 13.33 -16.82 -7.21
N GLU A 58 13.22 -16.43 -8.48
CA GLU A 58 13.66 -15.14 -9.00
C GLU A 58 12.78 -13.97 -8.51
N GLU A 59 11.47 -14.18 -8.39
CA GLU A 59 10.54 -13.19 -7.82
C GLU A 59 10.82 -12.99 -6.32
N LEU A 60 11.15 -14.07 -5.63
CA LEU A 60 11.43 -14.06 -4.20
C LEU A 60 12.74 -13.32 -3.87
N GLU A 61 13.79 -13.52 -4.67
CA GLU A 61 15.04 -12.75 -4.54
C GLU A 61 14.85 -11.28 -4.91
N GLY A 62 14.07 -10.97 -5.95
CA GLY A 62 13.73 -9.59 -6.30
C GLY A 62 12.97 -8.86 -5.19
N ILE A 63 12.02 -9.53 -4.53
CA ILE A 63 11.31 -8.99 -3.37
C ILE A 63 12.27 -8.76 -2.19
N ARG A 64 13.18 -9.71 -1.91
CA ARG A 64 14.18 -9.55 -0.84
C ARG A 64 15.09 -8.34 -1.07
N GLN A 65 15.53 -8.12 -2.31
CA GLN A 65 16.33 -6.94 -2.67
C GLN A 65 15.53 -5.65 -2.51
N ALA A 66 14.25 -5.65 -2.90
CA ALA A 66 13.38 -4.51 -2.70
C ALA A 66 13.18 -4.18 -1.21
N GLU A 67 13.01 -5.18 -0.33
CA GLU A 67 12.93 -4.96 1.11
C GLU A 67 14.17 -4.27 1.69
N GLU A 68 15.36 -4.68 1.23
CA GLU A 68 16.62 -4.04 1.64
C GLU A 68 16.68 -2.57 1.19
N ILE A 69 16.28 -2.29 -0.05
CA ILE A 69 16.23 -0.92 -0.58
C ILE A 69 15.23 -0.07 0.21
N LEU A 70 14.04 -0.61 0.50
CA LEU A 70 13.00 0.07 1.27
C LEU A 70 13.49 0.42 2.69
N SER A 71 14.23 -0.49 3.33
CA SER A 71 14.83 -0.23 4.65
C SER A 71 15.83 0.94 4.62
N ILE A 72 16.63 1.05 3.57
CA ILE A 72 17.56 2.18 3.38
C ILE A 72 16.77 3.48 3.21
N MET A 73 15.74 3.48 2.37
CA MET A 73 14.92 4.66 2.12
C MET A 73 14.17 5.12 3.37
N ASP A 74 13.61 4.18 4.15
CA ASP A 74 12.94 4.48 5.42
C ASP A 74 13.91 5.09 6.44
N ASN A 75 15.15 4.61 6.49
CA ASN A 75 16.17 5.22 7.33
C ASN A 75 16.48 6.67 6.91
N ILE A 76 16.55 6.96 5.62
CA ILE A 76 16.75 8.34 5.12
C ILE A 76 15.54 9.22 5.50
N ALA A 77 14.32 8.72 5.31
CA ALA A 77 13.10 9.44 5.69
C ALA A 77 13.03 9.71 7.20
N ARG A 78 13.43 8.74 8.02
CA ARG A 78 13.53 8.90 9.48
C ARG A 78 14.57 9.96 9.86
N LEU A 79 15.74 9.95 9.24
CA LEU A 79 16.75 11.00 9.47
C LEU A 79 16.21 12.38 9.08
N ALA A 80 15.42 12.47 8.00
CA ALA A 80 14.71 13.69 7.61
C ALA A 80 13.74 14.22 8.67
N SER A 81 13.04 13.31 9.35
CA SER A 81 12.13 13.69 10.44
C SER A 81 12.83 14.11 11.73
N GLN A 82 14.10 13.73 11.91
CA GLN A 82 14.84 13.95 13.16
C GLN A 82 15.63 15.26 13.16
N GLY A 83 15.83 15.87 11.99
CA GLY A 83 16.52 17.15 11.87
C GLY A 83 16.90 17.45 10.42
N PRO A 84 17.59 18.57 10.19
CA PRO A 84 17.88 19.03 8.84
C PRO A 84 18.70 18.01 8.05
N LEU A 85 18.20 17.54 6.90
CA LEU A 85 19.01 16.77 5.97
C LEU A 85 19.90 17.72 5.20
N SER A 86 21.08 17.94 5.74
CA SER A 86 22.12 18.72 5.08
C SER A 86 22.83 17.84 4.05
N GLY A 87 22.34 17.75 2.82
CA GLY A 87 23.17 17.19 1.76
C GLY A 87 22.50 16.77 0.46
N SER A 88 23.21 17.07 -0.63
CA SER A 88 23.04 16.44 -1.94
C SER A 88 23.19 14.91 -1.89
N SER A 89 23.90 14.36 -0.90
CA SER A 89 24.16 12.93 -0.75
C SER A 89 22.91 12.12 -0.41
N SER A 90 22.04 12.60 0.49
CA SER A 90 20.78 11.92 0.82
C SER A 90 19.80 11.94 -0.34
N ALA A 91 19.72 13.08 -1.05
CA ALA A 91 18.91 13.18 -2.27
C ALA A 91 19.42 12.24 -3.38
N GLN A 92 20.73 12.22 -3.61
CA GLN A 92 21.35 11.33 -4.58
C GLN A 92 21.13 9.86 -4.21
N SER A 93 21.26 9.50 -2.94
CA SER A 93 21.02 8.14 -2.47
C SER A 93 19.57 7.71 -2.68
N LEU A 94 18.58 8.58 -2.41
CA LEU A 94 17.18 8.30 -2.69
C LEU A 94 16.91 8.09 -4.19
N GLU A 95 17.51 8.88 -5.06
CA GLU A 95 17.39 8.69 -6.51
C GLU A 95 18.01 7.38 -6.99
N GLU A 96 19.21 7.05 -6.52
CA GLU A 96 19.88 5.78 -6.87
C GLU A 96 19.03 4.58 -6.44
N ARG A 97 18.48 4.60 -5.21
CA ARG A 97 17.60 3.56 -4.70
C ARG A 97 16.24 3.50 -5.42
N GLY A 98 15.67 4.65 -5.78
CA GLY A 98 14.47 4.72 -6.61
C GLY A 98 14.67 4.07 -7.97
N LEU A 99 15.80 4.35 -8.63
CA LEU A 99 16.16 3.72 -9.91
C LEU A 99 16.36 2.20 -9.80
N GLU A 100 16.98 1.73 -8.72
CA GLU A 100 17.12 0.30 -8.44
C GLU A 100 15.75 -0.37 -8.26
N LEU A 101 14.82 0.24 -7.51
CA LEU A 101 13.45 -0.25 -7.38
C LEU A 101 12.71 -0.28 -8.71
N SER A 102 12.85 0.74 -9.56
CA SER A 102 12.25 0.72 -10.90
C SER A 102 12.77 -0.43 -11.75
N ARG A 103 14.08 -0.71 -11.72
CA ARG A 103 14.68 -1.85 -12.44
C ARG A 103 14.21 -3.20 -11.91
N LEU A 104 14.03 -3.33 -10.60
CA LEU A 104 13.45 -4.53 -10.01
C LEU A 104 11.97 -4.68 -10.39
N ALA A 105 11.21 -3.60 -10.43
CA ALA A 105 9.81 -3.63 -10.85
C ALA A 105 9.63 -4.08 -12.32
N GLU A 106 10.61 -3.79 -13.18
CA GLU A 106 10.61 -4.24 -14.58
C GLU A 106 10.70 -5.77 -14.71
N THR A 107 11.36 -6.46 -13.78
CA THR A 107 11.52 -7.92 -13.82
C THR A 107 10.32 -8.67 -13.23
N LEU A 108 9.46 -7.97 -12.48
CA LEU A 108 8.27 -8.55 -11.87
C LEU A 108 7.10 -8.64 -12.85
N LYS A 109 6.29 -9.69 -12.67
CA LYS A 109 5.00 -9.82 -13.35
C LYS A 109 4.06 -8.67 -12.97
N PRO A 110 3.14 -8.24 -13.85
CA PRO A 110 2.12 -7.27 -13.51
C PRO A 110 1.31 -7.71 -12.30
N GLY A 111 1.24 -6.86 -11.27
CA GLY A 111 0.57 -7.17 -10.03
C GLY A 111 0.86 -6.14 -8.94
N PRO A 112 0.33 -6.35 -7.72
CA PRO A 112 0.43 -5.39 -6.62
C PRO A 112 1.87 -5.06 -6.24
N ALA A 113 2.77 -6.04 -6.24
CA ALA A 113 4.17 -5.85 -5.89
C ALA A 113 4.89 -4.91 -6.88
N LYS A 114 4.68 -5.12 -8.18
CA LYS A 114 5.22 -4.25 -9.23
C LYS A 114 4.72 -2.81 -9.07
N SER A 115 3.40 -2.64 -8.96
CA SER A 115 2.79 -1.31 -8.79
C SER A 115 3.29 -0.59 -7.54
N LEU A 116 3.47 -1.31 -6.43
CA LEU A 116 4.03 -0.74 -5.20
C LEU A 116 5.47 -0.29 -5.40
N MET A 117 6.33 -1.10 -6.03
CA MET A 117 7.72 -0.72 -6.30
C MET A 117 7.83 0.50 -7.21
N GLU A 118 7.00 0.58 -8.25
CA GLU A 118 6.92 1.75 -9.14
C GLU A 118 6.45 3.02 -8.41
N GLU A 119 5.45 2.89 -7.54
CA GLU A 119 4.96 3.98 -6.71
C GLU A 119 6.05 4.49 -5.75
N VAL A 120 6.73 3.58 -5.06
CA VAL A 120 7.81 3.95 -4.13
C VAL A 120 8.99 4.58 -4.87
N ALA A 121 9.37 4.07 -6.05
CA ALA A 121 10.41 4.67 -6.87
C ALA A 121 10.06 6.12 -7.30
N THR A 122 8.79 6.36 -7.64
CA THR A 122 8.28 7.70 -7.94
C THR A 122 8.37 8.61 -6.73
N LEU A 123 7.95 8.11 -5.56
CA LEU A 123 8.04 8.81 -4.28
C LEU A 123 9.50 9.16 -3.93
N ALA A 124 10.44 8.24 -4.13
CA ALA A 124 11.88 8.48 -3.94
C ALA A 124 12.37 9.72 -4.70
N THR A 125 11.94 9.83 -5.96
CA THR A 125 12.31 10.93 -6.86
C THR A 125 11.74 12.27 -6.36
N VAL A 126 10.48 12.27 -5.93
CA VAL A 126 9.83 13.45 -5.36
C VAL A 126 10.52 13.88 -4.06
N GLU A 127 10.84 12.93 -3.18
CA GLU A 127 11.52 13.21 -1.92
C GLU A 127 12.95 13.72 -2.10
N ALA A 128 13.70 13.15 -3.05
CA ALA A 128 15.02 13.67 -3.41
C ALA A 128 14.93 15.13 -3.90
N LEU A 129 13.92 15.48 -4.69
CA LEU A 129 13.71 16.85 -5.16
C LEU A 129 13.38 17.81 -4.02
N LYS A 130 12.56 17.39 -3.04
CA LYS A 130 12.27 18.18 -1.83
C LYS A 130 13.53 18.43 -0.99
N ILE A 131 14.38 17.40 -0.82
CA ILE A 131 15.68 17.55 -0.13
C ILE A 131 16.57 18.55 -0.86
N ARG A 132 16.69 18.46 -2.20
CA ARG A 132 17.48 19.41 -3.01
C ARG A 132 16.95 20.85 -2.92
N ARG A 133 15.63 21.02 -2.81
CA ARG A 133 14.98 22.33 -2.64
C ARG A 133 15.22 22.92 -1.24
N GLY A 134 15.61 22.09 -0.28
CA GLY A 134 15.84 22.48 1.10
C GLY A 134 14.59 22.44 1.96
N ASP A 135 13.55 21.68 1.57
CA ASP A 135 12.32 21.55 2.37
C ASP A 135 12.54 20.90 3.75
N TYR A 136 13.69 20.22 3.90
CA TYR A 136 14.15 19.55 5.10
C TYR A 136 15.30 20.32 5.77
N SER A 137 15.33 21.66 5.68
CA SER A 137 16.38 22.52 6.24
C SER A 137 15.87 23.40 7.38
#